data_AF-A0A942KVL0-F1
#
_entry.id   AF-A0A942KVL0-F1
#
_cell.length_a   1.000
_cell.length_b   1.000
_cell.length_c   1.000
_cell.angle_alpha   90.00
_cell.angle_beta   90.00
_cell.angle_gamma   90.00
#
_symmetry.space_group_name_H-M   'P 1'
#
loop_
_entity.id
_entity.type
_entity.pdbx_description
1 polymer ?
#
loop_
_entity_poly.entity_id
_entity_poly.type
_entity_poly.pdbx_seq_one_letter_code
_entity_poly.pdbx_strand_id
1 'polypeptide(L)' 'MTVAGQVKQTIASLKGAQATLQTFASFEKTEAQEVFEQNAGRIGRVIIDLEKRLQTLEFAEPQYKGF' A
#
# COMPACT_ATOMS: atom_id res chain seq x y z
N MET A 1 -2.96 4.60 -19.90
CA MET A 1 -2.67 4.61 -18.44
C MET A 1 -3.88 5.21 -17.76
N THR A 2 -4.47 4.51 -16.79
CA THR A 2 -5.69 4.95 -16.11
C THR A 2 -5.35 5.46 -14.72
N VAL A 3 -6.22 6.26 -14.11
CA VAL A 3 -5.99 6.77 -12.74
C VAL A 3 -6.03 5.59 -11.77
N ALA A 4 -6.99 4.66 -11.94
CA ALA A 4 -7.03 3.42 -11.18
C ALA A 4 -5.75 2.59 -11.36
N GLY A 5 -5.21 2.50 -12.58
CA GLY A 5 -3.95 1.81 -12.87
C GLY A 5 -2.75 2.44 -12.15
N GLN A 6 -2.66 3.77 -12.15
CA GLN A 6 -1.60 4.50 -11.42
C GLN A 6 -1.70 4.26 -9.91
N VAL A 7 -2.91 4.36 -9.34
CA VAL A 7 -3.15 4.09 -7.91
C VAL A 7 -2.82 2.64 -7.55
N LYS A 8 -3.17 1.67 -8.41
CA LYS A 8 -2.83 0.25 -8.23
C LYS A 8 -1.31 0.03 -8.23
N GLN A 9 -0.57 0.70 -9.12
CA GLN A 9 0.89 0.65 -9.12
C GLN A 9 1.49 1.26 -7.84
N THR A 10 0.96 2.39 -7.37
CA THR A 10 1.39 3.00 -6.10
C THR A 10 1.13 2.07 -4.91
N ILE A 11 -0.03 1.40 -4.85
CA ILE A 11 -0.34 0.40 -3.82
C ILE A 11 0.71 -0.73 -3.83
N ALA A 12 1.09 -1.23 -5.01
CA ALA A 12 2.10 -2.27 -5.13
C ALA A 12 3.47 -1.80 -4.60
N SER A 13 3.89 -0.58 -4.93
CA SER A 13 5.13 0.01 -4.38
C SER A 13 5.08 0.17 -2.86
N LEU A 14 3.93 0.59 -2.30
CA LEU A 14 3.76 0.73 -0.85
C LEU A 14 3.79 -0.62 -0.13
N LYS A 15 3.20 -1.68 -0.71
CA LYS A 15 3.29 -3.05 -0.16
C LYS A 15 4.74 -3.52 -0.12
N GLY A 16 5.53 -3.24 -1.17
CA GLY A 16 6.96 -3.50 -1.19
C GLY A 16 7.70 -2.75 -0.07
N ALA A 17 7.44 -1.46 0.10
CA ALA A 17 8.04 -0.66 1.17
C ALA A 17 7.66 -1.19 2.57
N GLN A 18 6.39 -1.57 2.79
CA GLN A 18 5.93 -2.17 4.04
C GLN A 18 6.68 -3.47 4.36
N ALA A 19 6.83 -4.36 3.37
CA ALA A 19 7.55 -5.62 3.52
C ALA A 19 9.04 -5.39 3.84
N THR A 20 9.66 -4.37 3.25
CA THR A 20 11.04 -3.98 3.57
C THR A 20 11.16 -3.52 5.03
N LEU A 21 10.22 -2.72 5.53
CA LEU A 21 10.22 -2.29 6.93
C LEU A 21 10.04 -3.48 7.88
N GLN A 22 9.12 -4.41 7.57
CA GLN A 22 8.93 -5.63 8.35
C GLN A 22 10.18 -6.51 8.37
N THR A 23 10.88 -6.60 7.23
CA THR A 23 12.15 -7.29 7.11
C THR A 23 13.20 -6.66 8.03
N PHE A 24 13.34 -5.34 8.04
CA PHE A 24 14.28 -4.67 8.96
C PHE A 24 13.90 -4.81 10.43
N ALA A 25 12.61 -4.72 10.77
CA ALA A 25 12.12 -5.00 12.11
C ALA A 25 12.50 -6.42 12.58
N SER A 26 12.53 -7.41 11.68
CA SER A 26 12.87 -8.79 12.03
C SER A 26 14.36 -9.01 12.35
N PHE A 27 15.25 -8.11 11.90
CA PHE A 27 16.70 -8.22 12.12
C PHE A 27 17.21 -7.35 13.28
N GLU A 28 16.49 -6.28 13.62
CA GLU A 28 16.88 -5.33 14.67
C GLU A 28 16.46 -5.79 16.07
N LYS A 29 17.25 -5.43 17.09
CA LYS A 29 16.95 -5.68 18.52
C LYS A 29 16.97 -4.41 19.37
N THR A 30 17.04 -3.26 18.72
CA THR A 30 17.15 -1.93 19.33
C THR A 30 15.81 -1.20 19.23
N GLU A 31 15.75 0.04 19.71
CA GLU A 31 14.59 0.93 19.54
C GLU A 31 14.19 1.12 18.06
N ALA A 32 15.11 0.88 17.12
CA ALA A 32 14.83 0.91 15.68
C ALA A 32 13.77 -0.12 15.26
N GLN A 33 13.69 -1.28 15.95
CA GLN A 33 12.66 -2.30 15.66
C GLN A 33 11.25 -1.71 15.82
N GLU A 34 10.99 -1.05 16.95
CA GLU A 34 9.67 -0.46 17.24
C GLU A 34 9.32 0.63 16.22
N VAL A 35 10.30 1.43 15.80
CA VAL A 35 10.12 2.44 14.76
C VAL A 35 9.74 1.78 13.42
N PHE A 36 10.39 0.68 13.03
CA PHE A 36 10.06 -0.03 11.80
C PHE A 36 8.66 -0.67 11.86
N GLU A 37 8.31 -1.31 12.96
CA GLU A 37 6.98 -1.90 13.16
C GLU A 37 5.88 -0.82 13.12
N GLN A 38 6.09 0.30 13.81
CA GLN A 38 5.13 1.40 13.82
C GLN A 38 4.91 1.97 12.41
N ASN A 39 6.00 2.18 11.65
CA ASN A 39 5.91 2.71 10.30
C ASN A 39 5.31 1.69 9.33
N ALA A 40 5.62 0.40 9.45
CA ALA A 40 4.97 -0.66 8.68
C ALA A 40 3.45 -0.69 8.94
N GLY A 41 3.03 -0.48 10.19
CA GLY A 41 1.61 -0.35 10.55
C GLY A 41 0.95 0.91 9.97
N ARG A 42 1.65 2.05 9.93
CA ARG A 42 1.18 3.28 9.28
C ARG A 42 0.98 3.08 7.78
N ILE A 43 1.96 2.49 7.09
CA ILE A 43 1.87 2.19 5.66
C ILE A 43 0.71 1.22 5.40
N GLY A 44 0.53 0.20 6.25
CA GLY A 44 -0.59 -0.73 6.14
C GLY A 44 -1.96 -0.04 6.13
N ARG A 45 -2.16 0.96 7.00
CA ARG A 45 -3.41 1.76 7.02
C ARG A 45 -3.61 2.55 5.73
N VAL A 46 -2.54 3.19 5.23
CA VAL A 46 -2.59 3.95 3.97
C VAL A 46 -2.92 3.02 2.78
N ILE A 47 -2.35 1.82 2.74
CA ILE A 47 -2.65 0.81 1.71
C ILE A 47 -4.15 0.47 1.73
N ILE A 48 -4.71 0.18 2.91
CA ILE A 48 -6.14 -0.15 3.05
C ILE A 48 -7.03 0.99 2.53
N ASP A 49 -6.70 2.23 2.86
CA ASP A 49 -7.47 3.39 2.42
C ASP A 49 -7.38 3.61 0.90
N LEU A 50 -6.19 3.39 0.33
CA LEU A 50 -5.98 3.45 -1.12
C LEU A 50 -6.69 2.31 -1.85
N GLU A 51 -6.74 1.09 -1.30
CA GLU A 51 -7.47 -0.04 -1.88
C GLU A 51 -8.98 0.23 -1.93
N LYS A 52 -9.56 0.81 -0.86
CA LYS A 52 -10.97 1.25 -0.86
C LYS A 52 -11.21 2.32 -1.93
N ARG A 53 -10.28 3.28 -2.07
CA ARG A 53 -10.40 4.34 -3.08
C ARG A 53 -10.26 3.78 -4.49
N LEU A 54 -9.38 2.81 -4.69
CA LEU A 54 -9.15 2.13 -5.96
C LEU A 54 -10.45 1.48 -6.48
N GLN A 55 -11.21 0.80 -5.62
CA GLN A 55 -12.51 0.22 -6.00
C GLN A 55 -13.44 1.28 -6.59
N THR A 56 -13.56 2.44 -5.92
CA THR A 56 -14.40 3.55 -6.41
C THR A 56 -13.91 4.09 -7.77
N LEU A 57 -12.59 4.19 -7.95
CA LEU A 57 -11.98 4.66 -9.20
C LEU A 57 -12.21 3.69 -10.35
N GLU A 58 -12.08 2.38 -10.10
CA GLU A 58 -12.38 1.35 -11.10
C GLU A 58 -13.84 1.45 -11.55
N PHE A 59 -14.81 1.58 -10.63
CA PHE A 59 -16.22 1.78 -11.01
C PHE A 59 -16.51 3.08 -11.78
N ALA A 60 -15.73 4.14 -11.56
CA ALA A 60 -15.91 5.40 -12.27
C ALA A 60 -15.39 5.33 -13.72
N GLU A 61 -14.40 4.48 -13.96
CA GLU A 61 -13.67 4.43 -15.22
C GLU A 61 -14.42 3.59 -16.29
N PRO A 62 -14.68 4.14 -17.50
CA PRO A 62 -15.44 3.46 -18.55
C PRO A 62 -14.90 2.08 -18.94
N GLN A 63 -13.57 1.91 -18.91
CA GLN A 63 -12.89 0.67 -19.26
C GLN A 63 -13.14 -0.51 -18.30
N TYR A 64 -13.64 -0.26 -17.10
CA TYR A 64 -14.02 -1.30 -16.13
C TYR A 64 -15.52 -1.57 -16.08
N LYS A 65 -16.33 -0.80 -16.83
CA LYS A 65 -17.79 -0.95 -16.91
C LYS A 65 -18.24 -2.00 -17.93
N GLY A 66 -17.31 -2.73 -18.55
CA GLY A 66 -17.58 -3.69 -19.61
C GLY A 66 -17.44 -5.13 -19.17
N PHE A 67 -18.48 -5.66 -18.51
CA PHE A 67 -19.06 -7.00 -18.66
C PHE A 67 -20.53 -6.94 -18.24
#